data_AF-A0A846D977-F1
#
_entry.id   AF-A0A846D977-F1
#
_cell.length_a   1.000
_cell.length_b   1.000
_cell.length_c   1.000
_cell.angle_alpha   90.00
_cell.angle_beta   90.00
_cell.angle_gamma   90.00
#
_symmetry.space_group_name_H-M   'P 1'
#
loop_
_entity.id
_entity.type
_entity.pdbx_description
1 polymer ?
#
loop_
_entity_poly.entity_id
_entity_poly.type
_entity_poly.pdbx_seq_one_letter_code
_entity_poly.pdbx_strand_id
1 'polypeptide(L)'
;LWVIGYSGGKDSTATLQLVWNAIAALPPEQRTKTIYVITTDTLVENPIVSAWVRNSLKQIKLAAEAQGLPFEPHLLQPEVKETYWVSLIGKGYPAPRGKFRWCTERLKIKPSNRFIRNVIRSSGEAIVVLGTRKAESQQRARRMKKMEAKRVRARLTPNMNLPNSLVYSPIEDWQNDEVWLYLMQWQNPWEYSNKDLFAMYRGASADNECPLVVDTSTPSCGSSRFGCWVCTLVSQDKSLTAMIDNDEEKEWLEPLLDLRKELEPGENRERRDFRRSNGNVQLYERNLDGQISVEPIPGPYTKEAREYWLRRLLTVETDVRQNCPENMGDITLISKEELSEIRRIWLEEKHEFDDSLPRIYEEVTGEPFKDIRPGAENRLLGGDEWQVLEEICDNDAMHLELMAKLLDTERQYVTRSRRIGIYEALERCFDTSSRSKEDAIANAHLKRDLKTAADEGDVDTVKQLAWANLKFPVQNS
;
A
#
# COMPACT_ATOMS: atom_id res chain seq x y z
N LEU A 1 -16.08 17.94 16.43
CA LEU A 1 -14.66 18.42 16.53
C LEU A 1 -14.09 18.70 15.14
N TRP A 2 -12.90 19.30 15.04
CA TRP A 2 -12.24 19.62 13.76
C TRP A 2 -11.07 18.67 13.51
N VAL A 3 -10.94 18.21 12.27
CA VAL A 3 -9.86 17.34 11.81
C VAL A 3 -9.29 17.94 10.52
N ILE A 4 -8.02 18.32 10.52
CA ILE A 4 -7.34 18.89 9.36
C ILE A 4 -6.45 17.82 8.74
N GLY A 5 -6.69 17.49 7.48
CA GLY A 5 -5.80 16.61 6.72
C GLY A 5 -4.53 17.36 6.34
N TYR A 6 -3.39 16.91 6.88
CA TYR A 6 -2.07 17.49 6.63
C TYR A 6 -1.17 16.47 5.92
N SER A 7 -0.48 16.91 4.86
CA SER A 7 0.43 16.04 4.08
C SER A 7 1.85 16.61 3.98
N GLY A 8 2.11 17.77 4.59
CA GLY A 8 3.37 18.52 4.45
C GLY A 8 3.62 19.12 3.06
N GLY A 9 2.75 18.86 2.08
CA GLY A 9 2.77 19.54 0.78
C GLY A 9 2.13 20.92 0.82
N LYS A 10 2.40 21.73 -0.22
CA LYS A 10 2.01 23.15 -0.31
C LYS A 10 0.54 23.42 0.02
N ASP A 11 -0.38 22.63 -0.54
CA ASP A 11 -1.82 22.88 -0.42
C ASP A 11 -2.30 22.62 1.02
N SER A 12 -1.79 21.56 1.65
CA SER A 12 -2.09 21.25 3.05
C SER A 12 -1.41 22.20 4.03
N THR A 13 -0.21 22.68 3.73
CA THR A 13 0.49 23.70 4.52
C THR A 13 -0.28 25.01 4.48
N ALA A 14 -0.67 25.51 3.31
CA ALA A 14 -1.47 26.72 3.18
C ALA A 14 -2.81 26.58 3.92
N THR A 15 -3.47 25.43 3.78
CA THR A 15 -4.74 25.15 4.49
C THR A 15 -4.56 25.20 6.01
N LEU A 16 -3.51 24.58 6.55
CA LEU A 16 -3.25 24.60 7.98
C LEU A 16 -2.88 26.01 8.46
N GLN A 17 -2.06 26.76 7.72
CA GLN A 17 -1.71 28.16 8.06
C GLN A 17 -2.95 29.06 8.10
N LEU A 18 -3.86 28.94 7.13
CA LEU A 18 -5.11 29.71 7.11
C LEU A 18 -5.97 29.42 8.34
N VAL A 19 -6.14 28.14 8.71
CA VAL A 19 -6.90 27.77 9.90
C VAL A 19 -6.18 28.21 11.17
N TRP A 20 -4.86 28.04 11.25
CA TRP A 20 -4.04 28.47 12.38
C TRP A 20 -4.20 29.95 12.66
N ASN A 21 -4.03 30.80 11.64
CA ASN A 21 -4.15 32.25 11.76
C ASN A 21 -5.58 32.67 12.16
N ALA A 22 -6.60 32.00 11.62
CA ALA A 22 -7.99 32.27 12.00
C ALA A 22 -8.27 31.95 13.48
N ILE A 23 -7.69 30.86 14.01
CA ILE A 23 -7.86 30.47 15.42
C ILE A 23 -6.99 31.34 16.34
N ALA A 24 -5.79 31.72 15.92
CA ALA A 24 -4.92 32.61 16.67
C ALA A 24 -5.53 34.01 16.85
N ALA A 25 -6.32 34.48 15.88
CA ALA A 25 -7.06 35.74 15.97
C ALA A 25 -8.21 35.71 17.00
N LEU A 26 -8.63 34.54 17.46
CA LEU A 26 -9.67 34.43 18.50
C LEU A 26 -9.08 34.69 19.89
N PRO A 27 -9.84 35.35 20.80
CA PRO A 27 -9.49 35.43 22.21
C PRO A 27 -9.32 34.03 22.83
N PRO A 28 -8.39 33.83 23.79
CA PRO A 28 -8.14 32.53 24.42
C PRO A 28 -9.41 31.82 24.94
N GLU A 29 -10.37 32.59 25.44
CA GLU A 29 -11.63 32.09 26.01
C GLU A 29 -12.53 31.42 24.96
N GLN A 30 -12.35 31.75 23.68
CA GLN A 30 -13.11 31.16 22.57
C GLN A 30 -12.43 29.92 21.97
N ARG A 31 -11.17 29.63 22.33
CA ARG A 31 -10.36 28.51 21.83
C ARG A 31 -10.71 27.19 22.53
N THR A 32 -11.99 26.86 22.58
CA THR A 32 -12.54 25.78 23.44
C THR A 32 -12.52 24.38 22.82
N LYS A 33 -12.22 24.26 21.52
CA LYS A 33 -12.32 22.99 20.78
C LYS A 33 -10.95 22.55 20.31
N THR A 34 -10.59 21.30 20.61
CA THR A 34 -9.42 20.65 20.02
C THR A 34 -9.56 20.53 18.50
N ILE A 35 -8.47 20.81 17.81
CA ILE A 35 -8.30 20.73 16.37
C ILE A 35 -7.22 19.69 16.08
N TYR A 36 -7.62 18.54 15.58
CA TYR A 36 -6.68 17.47 15.26
C TYR A 36 -6.04 17.72 13.91
N VAL A 37 -4.70 17.70 13.83
CA VAL A 37 -3.95 17.76 12.58
C VAL A 37 -3.49 16.34 12.27
N ILE A 38 -4.08 15.70 11.27
CA ILE A 38 -3.79 14.30 10.96
C ILE A 38 -2.92 14.17 9.72
N THR A 39 -1.86 13.37 9.81
CA THR A 39 -1.05 12.95 8.67
C THR A 39 -1.05 11.44 8.60
N THR A 40 -1.26 10.86 7.42
CA THR A 40 -1.12 9.41 7.23
C THR A 40 0.23 9.09 6.59
N ASP A 41 1.11 8.43 7.35
CA ASP A 41 2.36 7.86 6.86
C ASP A 41 2.09 6.45 6.35
N THR A 42 2.33 6.21 5.06
CA THR A 42 2.13 4.88 4.46
C THR A 42 3.30 3.93 4.66
N LEU A 43 4.38 4.37 5.32
CA LEU A 43 5.63 3.64 5.55
C LEU A 43 6.44 3.36 4.28
N VAL A 44 5.99 3.90 3.13
CA VAL A 44 6.65 3.79 1.83
C VAL A 44 6.62 5.13 1.09
N GLU A 45 6.41 6.23 1.80
CA GLU A 45 6.56 7.59 1.27
C GLU A 45 8.05 7.87 0.99
N ASN A 46 8.35 8.80 0.07
CA ASN A 46 9.72 9.24 -0.16
C ASN A 46 10.41 9.61 1.18
N PRO A 47 11.61 9.07 1.50
CA PRO A 47 12.27 9.28 2.79
C PRO A 47 12.49 10.75 3.16
N ILE A 48 12.92 11.58 2.20
CA ILE A 48 13.13 13.02 2.41
C ILE A 48 11.81 13.70 2.80
N VAL A 49 10.73 13.36 2.09
CA VAL A 49 9.40 13.92 2.34
C VAL A 49 8.82 13.42 3.66
N SER A 50 9.04 12.16 4.01
CA SER A 50 8.64 11.59 5.30
C SER A 50 9.34 12.30 6.46
N ALA A 51 10.66 12.52 6.36
CA ALA A 51 11.43 13.28 7.34
C ALA A 51 10.92 14.72 7.47
N TRP A 52 10.67 15.39 6.34
CA TRP A 52 10.07 16.74 6.29
C TRP A 52 8.74 16.81 7.04
N VAL A 53 7.83 15.89 6.74
CA VAL A 53 6.50 15.82 7.37
C VAL A 53 6.59 15.54 8.87
N ARG A 54 7.43 14.58 9.29
CA ARG A 54 7.64 14.22 10.70
C ARG A 54 8.19 15.42 11.49
N ASN A 55 9.16 16.14 10.93
CA ASN A 55 9.72 17.33 11.56
C ASN A 55 8.70 18.47 11.62
N SER A 56 7.91 18.67 10.56
CA SER A 56 6.83 19.64 10.59
C SER A 56 5.79 19.34 11.67
N LEU A 57 5.43 18.07 11.91
CA LEU A 57 4.49 17.71 12.98
C LEU A 57 5.05 18.01 14.38
N LYS A 58 6.35 17.79 14.59
CA LYS A 58 7.04 18.17 15.83
C LYS A 58 6.95 19.69 16.04
N GLN A 59 7.23 20.48 15.00
CA GLN A 59 7.15 21.94 15.06
C GLN A 59 5.72 22.44 15.30
N ILE A 60 4.72 21.84 14.64
CA ILE A 60 3.30 22.13 14.87
C ILE A 60 2.94 21.91 16.34
N LYS A 61 3.41 20.82 16.96
CA LYS A 61 3.15 20.55 18.38
C LYS A 61 3.76 21.63 19.27
N LEU A 62 5.05 21.92 19.10
CA LEU A 62 5.78 22.91 19.89
C LEU A 62 5.16 24.31 19.76
N ALA A 63 4.82 24.72 18.54
CA ALA A 63 4.21 26.00 18.28
C ALA A 63 2.79 26.11 18.85
N ALA A 64 2.00 25.03 18.81
CA ALA A 64 0.66 25.00 19.40
C ALA A 64 0.73 25.21 20.93
N GLU A 65 1.65 24.52 21.59
CA GLU A 65 1.90 24.66 23.03
C GLU A 65 2.40 26.07 23.38
N ALA A 66 3.40 26.58 22.64
CA ALA A 66 3.97 27.91 22.88
C ALA A 66 2.96 29.06 22.67
N GLN A 67 2.05 28.93 21.72
CA GLN A 67 1.05 29.96 21.38
C GLN A 67 -0.29 29.78 22.12
N GLY A 68 -0.44 28.72 22.94
CA GLY A 68 -1.70 28.40 23.61
C GLY A 68 -2.84 28.16 22.62
N LEU A 69 -2.56 27.40 21.55
CA LEU A 69 -3.53 27.06 20.51
C LEU A 69 -3.95 25.60 20.62
N PRO A 70 -5.22 25.27 20.35
CA PRO A 70 -5.78 23.93 20.59
C PRO A 70 -5.49 22.96 19.43
N PHE A 71 -4.28 22.95 18.88
CA PHE A 71 -3.89 22.04 17.79
C PHE A 71 -3.18 20.80 18.33
N GLU A 72 -3.63 19.62 17.90
CA GLU A 72 -3.04 18.33 18.29
C GLU A 72 -2.61 17.54 17.04
N PRO A 73 -1.30 17.46 16.73
CA PRO A 73 -0.82 16.68 15.60
C PRO A 73 -0.82 15.17 15.89
N HIS A 74 -1.30 14.38 14.94
CA HIS A 74 -1.32 12.93 14.98
C HIS A 74 -0.74 12.34 13.69
N LEU A 75 0.30 11.50 13.86
CA LEU A 75 0.81 10.64 12.80
C LEU A 75 0.03 9.32 12.81
N LEU A 76 -0.69 9.06 11.73
CA LEU A 76 -1.48 7.85 11.52
C LEU A 76 -0.70 6.89 10.64
N GLN A 77 -0.82 5.59 10.92
CA GLN A 77 -0.17 4.53 10.15
C GLN A 77 -1.18 3.41 9.83
N PRO A 78 -0.96 2.64 8.75
CA PRO A 78 -1.68 1.40 8.51
C PRO A 78 -1.49 0.40 9.66
N GLU A 79 -2.46 -0.51 9.83
CA GLU A 79 -2.20 -1.70 10.64
C GLU A 79 -1.08 -2.52 9.99
N VAL A 80 -0.26 -3.18 10.81
CA VAL A 80 0.89 -3.98 10.34
C VAL A 80 0.48 -4.96 9.24
N LYS A 81 -0.60 -5.72 9.44
CA LYS A 81 -1.13 -6.67 8.44
C LYS A 81 -1.61 -6.03 7.13
N GLU A 82 -1.78 -4.72 7.08
CA GLU A 82 -2.24 -3.96 5.91
C GLU A 82 -1.12 -3.17 5.24
N THR A 83 0.11 -3.15 5.78
CA THR A 83 1.23 -2.40 5.18
C THR A 83 1.59 -2.92 3.80
N TYR A 84 2.41 -2.13 3.09
CA TYR A 84 2.82 -2.43 1.72
C TYR A 84 3.58 -3.74 1.65
N TRP A 85 4.63 -3.91 2.47
CA TRP A 85 5.50 -5.07 2.44
C TRP A 85 4.82 -6.32 3.00
N VAL A 86 4.00 -6.21 4.04
CA VAL A 86 3.20 -7.36 4.50
C VAL A 86 2.20 -7.81 3.44
N SER A 87 1.60 -6.88 2.68
CA SER A 87 0.72 -7.24 1.57
C SER A 87 1.49 -7.89 0.40
N LEU A 88 2.63 -7.34 0.02
CA LEU A 88 3.42 -7.79 -1.13
C LEU A 88 4.23 -9.05 -0.82
N ILE A 89 5.08 -9.00 0.20
CA ILE A 89 6.04 -10.05 0.60
C ILE A 89 5.35 -11.09 1.49
N GLY A 90 4.48 -10.68 2.41
CA GLY A 90 3.75 -11.63 3.25
C GLY A 90 2.69 -12.39 2.45
N LYS A 91 1.70 -11.65 1.93
CA LYS A 91 0.51 -12.24 1.27
C LYS A 91 0.73 -12.58 -0.20
N GLY A 92 1.83 -12.12 -0.80
CA GLY A 92 2.15 -12.32 -2.21
C GLY A 92 1.36 -11.40 -3.15
N TYR A 93 0.83 -10.26 -2.69
CA TYR A 93 0.04 -9.42 -3.59
C TYR A 93 0.93 -8.81 -4.67
N PRO A 94 0.53 -8.84 -5.96
CA PRO A 94 1.27 -8.12 -6.97
C PRO A 94 1.23 -6.61 -6.68
N ALA A 95 2.25 -5.90 -7.16
CA ALA A 95 2.34 -4.46 -7.02
C ALA A 95 1.06 -3.77 -7.52
N PRO A 96 0.60 -2.68 -6.86
CA PRO A 96 -0.67 -2.02 -7.20
C PRO A 96 -0.72 -1.55 -8.65
N ARG A 97 -1.79 -1.87 -9.37
CA ARG A 97 -2.02 -1.42 -10.76
C ARG A 97 -3.40 -0.82 -10.92
N GLY A 98 -3.67 -0.16 -12.05
CA GLY A 98 -4.91 0.62 -12.26
C GLY A 98 -6.20 -0.03 -11.75
N LYS A 99 -6.54 -1.24 -12.23
CA LYS A 99 -7.73 -2.00 -11.78
C LYS A 99 -7.55 -2.79 -10.47
N PHE A 100 -6.32 -2.87 -9.94
CA PHE A 100 -5.99 -3.61 -8.72
C PHE A 100 -5.18 -2.72 -7.76
N ARG A 101 -5.79 -1.61 -7.35
CA ARG A 101 -5.18 -0.56 -6.52
C ARG A 101 -5.53 -0.76 -5.05
N TRP A 102 -4.93 -1.77 -4.43
CA TRP A 102 -5.19 -2.11 -3.02
C TRP A 102 -4.52 -1.13 -2.02
N CYS A 103 -3.43 -0.47 -2.41
CA CYS A 103 -2.62 0.37 -1.52
C CYS A 103 -3.38 1.60 -0.99
N THR A 104 -4.22 2.24 -1.81
CA THR A 104 -4.87 3.50 -1.41
C THR A 104 -5.90 3.31 -0.32
N GLU A 105 -6.70 2.24 -0.41
CA GLU A 105 -7.67 1.94 0.62
C GLU A 105 -6.97 1.59 1.95
N ARG A 106 -6.01 0.67 1.90
CA ARG A 106 -5.32 0.12 3.07
C ARG A 106 -4.40 1.13 3.75
N LEU A 107 -3.55 1.79 2.97
CA LEU A 107 -2.48 2.62 3.51
C LEU A 107 -2.94 4.04 3.82
N LYS A 108 -3.91 4.59 3.08
CA LYS A 108 -4.35 6.00 3.23
C LYS A 108 -5.75 6.15 3.81
N ILE A 109 -6.74 5.44 3.26
CA ILE A 109 -8.15 5.65 3.62
C ILE A 109 -8.50 5.02 4.98
N LYS A 110 -8.12 3.77 5.23
CA LYS A 110 -8.47 3.06 6.47
C LYS A 110 -7.90 3.72 7.73
N PRO A 111 -6.62 4.13 7.79
CA PRO A 111 -6.05 4.81 8.97
C PRO A 111 -6.76 6.12 9.29
N SER A 112 -6.93 6.98 8.29
CA SER A 112 -7.67 8.24 8.41
C SER A 112 -9.12 8.01 8.87
N ASN A 113 -9.84 7.08 8.23
CA ASN A 113 -11.23 6.80 8.58
C ASN A 113 -11.37 6.24 10.00
N ARG A 114 -10.43 5.40 10.45
CA ARG A 114 -10.43 4.88 11.83
C ARG A 114 -10.32 6.01 12.85
N PHE A 115 -9.39 6.94 12.63
CA PHE A 115 -9.23 8.10 13.49
C PHE A 115 -10.48 8.98 13.50
N ILE A 116 -10.99 9.36 12.32
CA ILE A 116 -12.17 10.24 12.21
C ILE A 116 -13.40 9.57 12.84
N ARG A 117 -13.60 8.26 12.67
CA ARG A 117 -14.69 7.53 13.35
C ARG A 117 -14.58 7.59 14.86
N ASN A 118 -13.38 7.50 15.42
CA ASN A 118 -13.19 7.65 16.87
C ASN A 118 -13.53 9.06 17.35
N VAL A 119 -13.15 10.09 16.60
CA VAL A 119 -13.54 11.49 16.87
C VAL A 119 -15.06 11.68 16.79
N ILE A 120 -15.73 11.09 15.80
CA ILE A 120 -17.20 11.14 15.68
C ILE A 120 -17.86 10.44 16.86
N ARG A 121 -17.35 9.27 17.29
CA ARG A 121 -17.89 8.54 18.45
C ARG A 121 -17.81 9.35 19.74
N SER A 122 -16.74 10.12 19.94
CA SER A 122 -16.58 10.93 21.16
C SER A 122 -17.31 12.27 21.11
N SER A 123 -17.54 12.86 19.93
CA SER A 123 -18.05 14.23 19.78
C SER A 123 -19.36 14.38 19.01
N GLY A 124 -19.95 13.28 18.53
CA GLY A 124 -21.19 13.26 17.75
C GLY A 124 -21.01 13.60 16.27
N GLU A 125 -20.20 14.61 15.96
CA GLU A 125 -19.93 15.08 14.58
C GLU A 125 -18.48 15.56 14.39
N ALA A 126 -17.97 15.45 13.16
CA ALA A 126 -16.64 15.94 12.79
C ALA A 126 -16.63 16.79 11.51
N ILE A 127 -15.94 17.93 11.54
CA ILE A 127 -15.62 18.71 10.34
C ILE A 127 -14.20 18.35 9.90
N VAL A 128 -14.08 17.83 8.68
CA VAL A 128 -12.82 17.45 8.05
C VAL A 128 -12.39 18.55 7.09
N VAL A 129 -11.29 19.22 7.39
CA VAL A 129 -10.71 20.27 6.58
C VAL A 129 -9.68 19.68 5.62
N LEU A 130 -9.84 19.94 4.32
CA LEU A 130 -8.97 19.41 3.27
C LEU A 130 -8.50 20.51 2.31
N GLY A 131 -7.21 20.51 1.99
CA GLY A 131 -6.60 21.41 0.99
C GLY A 131 -6.83 21.00 -0.47
N THR A 132 -8.01 20.47 -0.82
CA THR A 132 -8.32 20.06 -2.20
C THR A 132 -8.78 21.23 -3.05
N ARG A 133 -8.33 21.29 -4.32
CA ARG A 133 -8.65 22.39 -5.25
C ARG A 133 -9.27 21.91 -6.56
N LYS A 134 -10.14 22.73 -7.15
CA LYS A 134 -10.72 22.47 -8.48
C LYS A 134 -9.65 22.46 -9.58
N ALA A 135 -8.65 23.32 -9.45
CA ALA A 135 -7.56 23.47 -10.41
C ALA A 135 -6.60 22.25 -10.48
N GLU A 136 -6.70 21.26 -9.59
CA GLU A 136 -5.81 20.10 -9.61
C GLU A 136 -6.03 19.15 -10.81
N SER A 137 -7.26 19.03 -11.31
CA SER A 137 -7.60 18.28 -12.54
C SER A 137 -9.07 18.49 -12.94
N GLN A 138 -9.38 18.32 -14.22
CA GLN A 138 -10.76 18.37 -14.72
C GLN A 138 -11.70 17.37 -14.01
N GLN A 139 -11.22 16.16 -13.73
CA GLN A 139 -12.00 15.15 -13.01
C GLN A 139 -12.30 15.58 -11.58
N ARG A 140 -11.32 16.17 -10.88
CA ARG A 140 -11.50 16.70 -9.52
C ARG A 140 -12.47 17.88 -9.52
N ALA A 141 -12.35 18.81 -10.46
CA ALA A 141 -13.28 19.93 -10.63
C ALA A 141 -14.74 19.46 -10.79
N ARG A 142 -14.99 18.50 -11.71
CA ARG A 142 -16.32 17.91 -11.92
C ARG A 142 -16.87 17.27 -10.66
N ARG A 143 -16.03 16.51 -9.93
CA ARG A 143 -16.43 15.86 -8.68
C ARG A 143 -16.76 16.89 -7.60
N MET A 144 -15.92 17.91 -7.41
CA MET A 144 -16.15 18.96 -6.43
C MET A 144 -17.45 19.72 -6.74
N LYS A 145 -17.67 20.14 -7.99
CA LYS A 145 -18.92 20.81 -8.41
C LYS A 145 -20.18 19.98 -8.11
N LYS A 146 -20.12 18.65 -8.32
CA LYS A 146 -21.22 17.74 -7.95
C LYS A 146 -21.46 17.69 -6.44
N MET A 147 -20.39 17.77 -5.65
CA MET A 147 -20.47 17.75 -4.20
C MET A 147 -20.95 19.09 -3.63
N GLU A 148 -20.62 20.22 -4.26
CA GLU A 148 -21.09 21.56 -3.87
C GLU A 148 -22.62 21.66 -3.87
N ALA A 149 -23.28 21.01 -4.83
CA ALA A 149 -24.74 20.95 -4.89
C ALA A 149 -25.38 20.23 -3.68
N LYS A 150 -24.59 19.51 -2.87
CA LYS A 150 -25.03 18.80 -1.67
C LYS A 150 -24.71 19.52 -0.37
N ARG A 151 -24.22 20.77 -0.44
CA ARG A 151 -23.85 21.54 0.75
C ARG A 151 -25.04 21.72 1.69
N VAL A 152 -24.81 21.43 2.97
CA VAL A 152 -25.82 21.63 4.02
C VAL A 152 -25.70 23.01 4.68
N ARG A 153 -24.53 23.63 4.57
CA ARG A 153 -24.23 25.01 4.98
C ARG A 153 -23.19 25.61 4.04
N ALA A 154 -22.98 26.92 4.12
CA ALA A 154 -21.93 27.60 3.35
C ALA A 154 -20.58 26.86 3.50
N ARG A 155 -20.02 26.43 2.37
CA ARG A 155 -18.75 25.68 2.25
C ARG A 155 -18.66 24.34 3.00
N LEU A 156 -19.76 23.82 3.57
CA LEU A 156 -19.77 22.52 4.28
C LEU A 156 -20.54 21.47 3.49
N THR A 157 -19.81 20.43 3.08
CA THR A 157 -20.30 19.36 2.23
C THR A 157 -20.38 18.04 3.00
N PRO A 158 -21.46 17.26 2.95
CA PRO A 158 -21.52 15.94 3.55
C PRO A 158 -20.41 15.00 3.05
N ASN A 159 -19.77 14.28 3.97
CA ASN A 159 -18.83 13.24 3.63
C ASN A 159 -19.57 11.96 3.19
N MET A 160 -19.31 11.49 1.97
CA MET A 160 -19.99 10.32 1.40
C MET A 160 -19.64 8.99 2.11
N ASN A 161 -18.45 8.90 2.71
CA ASN A 161 -17.92 7.64 3.24
C ASN A 161 -17.92 7.58 4.77
N LEU A 162 -18.17 8.71 5.44
CA LEU A 162 -18.20 8.85 6.90
C LEU A 162 -19.48 9.59 7.29
N PRO A 163 -20.52 8.86 7.74
CA PRO A 163 -21.71 9.47 8.32
C PRO A 163 -21.33 10.41 9.48
N ASN A 164 -22.11 11.46 9.68
CA ASN A 164 -21.86 12.50 10.70
C ASN A 164 -20.50 13.23 10.54
N SER A 165 -20.02 13.32 9.30
CA SER A 165 -18.86 14.14 8.94
C SER A 165 -19.18 15.11 7.82
N LEU A 166 -18.71 16.35 7.96
CA LEU A 166 -18.75 17.40 6.94
C LEU A 166 -17.33 17.70 6.45
N VAL A 167 -17.19 18.02 5.16
CA VAL A 167 -15.94 18.42 4.52
C VAL A 167 -15.93 19.92 4.30
N TYR A 168 -14.84 20.57 4.71
CA TYR A 168 -14.56 21.98 4.47
C TYR A 168 -13.28 22.11 3.63
N SER A 169 -13.34 22.86 2.52
CA SER A 169 -12.20 23.04 1.61
C SER A 169 -11.90 24.53 1.43
N PRO A 170 -11.07 25.15 2.29
CA PRO A 170 -10.89 26.61 2.34
C PRO A 170 -10.30 27.20 1.05
N ILE A 171 -9.47 26.42 0.36
CA ILE A 171 -8.72 26.84 -0.84
C ILE A 171 -9.28 26.23 -2.13
N GLU A 172 -10.55 25.76 -2.12
CA GLU A 172 -11.13 25.01 -3.24
C GLU A 172 -11.06 25.70 -4.61
N ASP A 173 -11.09 27.04 -4.62
CA ASP A 173 -11.06 27.89 -5.80
C ASP A 173 -9.65 28.41 -6.15
N TRP A 174 -8.63 28.11 -5.33
CA TRP A 174 -7.28 28.62 -5.55
C TRP A 174 -6.57 27.92 -6.71
N GLN A 175 -5.80 28.70 -7.47
CA GLN A 175 -4.84 28.25 -8.45
C GLN A 175 -3.51 27.84 -7.80
N ASN A 176 -2.63 27.24 -8.58
CA ASN A 176 -1.32 26.82 -8.09
C ASN A 176 -0.48 28.01 -7.60
N ASP A 177 -0.47 29.09 -8.38
CA ASP A 177 0.31 30.30 -8.09
C ASP A 177 -0.20 31.01 -6.85
N GLU A 178 -1.52 31.06 -6.66
CA GLU A 178 -2.13 31.68 -5.48
C GLU A 178 -1.70 30.98 -4.18
N VAL A 179 -1.56 29.65 -4.20
CA VAL A 179 -1.04 28.89 -3.05
C VAL A 179 0.40 29.28 -2.74
N TRP A 180 1.26 29.37 -3.75
CA TRP A 180 2.66 29.73 -3.54
C TRP A 180 2.84 31.20 -3.17
N LEU A 181 2.11 32.11 -3.81
CA LEU A 181 2.08 33.52 -3.47
C LEU A 181 1.72 33.69 -1.99
N TYR A 182 0.69 33.00 -1.51
CA TYR A 182 0.33 33.01 -0.10
C TYR A 182 1.48 32.49 0.78
N LEU A 183 2.03 31.31 0.48
CA LEU A 183 3.10 30.71 1.29
C LEU A 183 4.39 31.55 1.32
N MET A 184 4.68 32.29 0.25
CA MET A 184 5.86 33.16 0.18
C MET A 184 5.64 34.51 0.88
N GLN A 185 4.40 34.99 0.97
CA GLN A 185 4.06 36.27 1.60
C GLN A 185 3.79 36.15 3.11
N TRP A 186 3.29 34.99 3.56
CA TRP A 186 2.91 34.78 4.94
C TRP A 186 3.91 33.89 5.68
N GLN A 187 4.30 34.31 6.88
CA GLN A 187 5.18 33.53 7.73
C GLN A 187 4.48 32.24 8.19
N ASN A 188 5.22 31.14 8.22
CA ASN A 188 4.72 29.89 8.77
C ASN A 188 4.58 30.01 10.30
N PRO A 189 3.36 29.86 10.88
CA PRO A 189 3.13 30.02 12.31
C PRO A 189 3.85 29.01 13.21
N TRP A 190 4.31 27.88 12.66
CA TRP A 190 5.11 26.89 13.39
C TRP A 190 6.58 26.90 12.97
N GLU A 191 7.07 28.03 12.43
CA GLU A 191 8.49 28.30 12.14
C GLU A 191 9.20 27.27 11.25
N TYR A 192 8.44 26.47 10.48
CA TYR A 192 8.99 25.55 9.49
C TYR A 192 9.01 26.21 8.12
N SER A 193 10.19 26.49 7.60
CA SER A 193 10.41 27.39 6.46
C SER A 193 9.58 27.05 5.22
N ASN A 194 8.68 27.97 4.82
CA ASN A 194 7.98 27.86 3.54
C ASN A 194 8.96 27.92 2.35
N LYS A 195 10.12 28.57 2.51
CA LYS A 195 11.16 28.64 1.47
C LYS A 195 11.83 27.29 1.27
N ASP A 196 12.03 26.52 2.34
CA ASP A 196 12.63 25.18 2.27
C ASP A 196 11.63 24.21 1.63
N LEU A 197 10.33 24.36 1.94
CA LEU A 197 9.27 23.65 1.23
C LEU A 197 9.32 23.94 -0.27
N PHE A 198 9.44 25.20 -0.64
CA PHE A 198 9.55 25.62 -2.03
C PHE A 198 10.82 25.05 -2.71
N ALA A 199 11.96 25.08 -2.02
CA ALA A 199 13.20 24.48 -2.50
C ALA A 199 13.07 22.96 -2.73
N MET A 200 12.38 22.24 -1.85
CA MET A 200 12.08 20.81 -2.02
C MET A 200 11.22 20.54 -3.28
N TYR A 201 10.22 21.40 -3.56
CA TYR A 201 9.43 21.31 -4.80
C TYR A 201 10.26 21.65 -6.05
N ARG A 202 11.17 22.62 -5.95
CA ARG A 202 12.08 23.00 -7.03
C ARG A 202 13.03 21.85 -7.38
N GLY A 203 13.70 21.28 -6.38
CA GLY A 203 14.60 20.14 -6.59
C GLY A 203 13.91 18.88 -7.10
N ALA A 204 12.59 18.75 -6.93
CA ALA A 204 11.80 17.66 -7.49
C ALA A 204 11.17 18.00 -8.86
N SER A 205 11.65 19.04 -9.53
CA SER A 205 11.21 19.45 -10.88
C SER A 205 12.34 19.19 -11.88
N ALA A 206 12.01 18.69 -13.07
CA ALA A 206 13.00 18.22 -14.06
C ALA A 206 14.00 19.29 -14.50
N ASP A 207 13.56 20.55 -14.59
CA ASP A 207 14.40 21.65 -15.08
C ASP A 207 15.14 22.38 -13.94
N ASN A 208 15.00 21.93 -12.69
CA ASN A 208 15.43 22.64 -11.47
C ASN A 208 14.95 24.11 -11.37
N GLU A 209 14.03 24.51 -12.25
CA GLU A 209 13.48 25.84 -12.34
C GLU A 209 12.08 25.87 -11.70
N CYS A 210 11.83 26.97 -10.98
CA CYS A 210 10.48 27.32 -10.56
C CYS A 210 10.24 28.79 -10.87
N PRO A 211 9.75 29.09 -12.08
CA PRO A 211 9.45 30.46 -12.41
C PRO A 211 8.16 30.80 -11.63
N LEU A 212 8.29 31.64 -10.60
CA LEU A 212 7.17 32.30 -9.92
C LEU A 212 6.65 33.37 -10.88
N VAL A 213 6.05 32.95 -11.99
CA VAL A 213 5.60 33.87 -13.03
C VAL A 213 4.25 34.43 -12.64
N VAL A 214 4.12 35.75 -12.77
CA VAL A 214 2.83 36.48 -12.70
C VAL A 214 2.00 36.23 -13.97
N ASP A 215 2.59 35.60 -14.99
CA ASP A 215 2.00 35.34 -16.30
C ASP A 215 1.45 33.90 -16.37
N THR A 216 0.16 33.79 -16.67
CA THR A 216 -0.63 32.55 -16.69
C THR A 216 -0.21 31.54 -17.77
N SER A 217 0.70 31.89 -18.67
CA SER A 217 1.15 31.02 -19.76
C SER A 217 2.29 30.07 -19.39
N THR A 218 3.04 30.35 -18.32
CA THR A 218 4.19 29.53 -17.91
C THR A 218 3.80 28.64 -16.72
N PRO A 219 3.91 27.29 -16.83
CA PRO A 219 3.59 26.40 -15.73
C PRO A 219 4.52 26.65 -14.52
N SER A 220 3.97 27.01 -13.36
CA SER A 220 4.74 27.15 -12.14
C SER A 220 5.10 25.81 -11.50
N CYS A 221 6.18 25.78 -10.70
CA CYS A 221 6.48 24.59 -9.90
C CYS A 221 5.33 24.30 -8.92
N GLY A 222 5.03 23.03 -8.68
CA GLY A 222 3.85 22.61 -7.90
C GLY A 222 2.98 21.56 -8.59
N SER A 223 3.31 21.23 -9.84
CA SER A 223 2.88 20.00 -10.52
C SER A 223 3.56 18.75 -9.96
N SER A 224 4.79 18.87 -9.44
CA SER A 224 5.52 17.78 -8.77
C SER A 224 4.71 17.26 -7.59
N ARG A 225 4.34 15.98 -7.66
CA ARG A 225 3.57 15.29 -6.62
C ARG A 225 4.47 14.31 -5.91
N PHE A 226 4.76 14.61 -4.65
CA PHE A 226 5.40 13.63 -3.77
C PHE A 226 4.44 12.49 -3.49
N GLY A 227 4.94 11.27 -3.60
CA GLY A 227 4.18 10.07 -3.33
C GLY A 227 5.06 8.97 -2.79
N CYS A 228 4.49 7.77 -2.79
CA CYS A 228 5.18 6.57 -2.36
C CYS A 228 6.25 6.19 -3.38
N TRP A 229 7.49 5.97 -2.94
CA TRP A 229 8.61 5.63 -3.85
C TRP A 229 8.40 4.26 -4.52
N VAL A 230 7.58 3.39 -3.94
CA VAL A 230 7.18 2.09 -4.52
C VAL A 230 6.03 2.17 -5.55
N CYS A 231 5.58 3.37 -5.95
CA CYS A 231 4.36 3.51 -6.75
C CYS A 231 4.54 3.07 -8.21
N THR A 232 3.84 1.99 -8.59
CA THR A 232 3.80 1.43 -9.96
C THR A 232 2.55 1.84 -10.77
N LEU A 233 1.77 2.81 -10.29
CA LEU A 233 0.64 3.39 -11.04
C LEU A 233 1.08 4.42 -12.10
N VAL A 234 2.30 4.91 -11.96
CA VAL A 234 2.99 5.77 -12.93
C VAL A 234 4.13 4.97 -13.52
N SER A 235 4.56 5.28 -14.75
CA SER A 235 5.72 4.60 -15.36
C SER A 235 7.02 4.95 -14.63
N GLN A 236 7.19 6.20 -14.21
CA GLN A 236 8.39 6.64 -13.52
C GLN A 236 8.05 7.58 -12.37
N ASP A 237 8.79 7.48 -11.26
CA ASP A 237 8.78 8.49 -10.22
C ASP A 237 9.66 9.68 -10.62
N LYS A 238 9.09 10.57 -11.42
CA LYS A 238 9.77 11.78 -11.88
C LYS A 238 10.24 12.67 -10.73
N SER A 239 9.56 12.62 -9.59
CA SER A 239 9.89 13.50 -8.46
C SER A 239 11.14 13.04 -7.73
N LEU A 240 11.25 11.74 -7.47
CA LEU A 240 12.44 11.16 -6.85
C LEU A 240 13.63 11.17 -7.83
N THR A 241 13.41 10.84 -9.11
CA THR A 241 14.45 10.95 -10.14
C THR A 241 14.98 12.38 -10.23
N ALA A 242 14.12 13.39 -10.35
CA ALA A 242 14.58 14.78 -10.40
C ALA A 242 15.30 15.22 -9.11
N MET A 243 14.89 14.74 -7.93
CA MET A 243 15.61 15.06 -6.69
C MET A 243 17.05 14.56 -6.72
N ILE A 244 17.29 13.35 -7.26
CA ILE A 244 18.62 12.75 -7.39
C ILE A 244 19.42 13.49 -8.46
N ASP A 245 18.84 13.67 -9.65
CA ASP A 245 19.52 14.35 -10.77
C ASP A 245 19.95 15.78 -10.44
N ASN A 246 19.16 16.47 -9.60
CA ASN A 246 19.43 17.86 -9.23
C ASN A 246 20.37 18.02 -8.02
N ASP A 247 20.70 16.94 -7.31
CA ASP A 247 21.49 16.98 -6.08
C ASP A 247 22.23 15.66 -5.84
N GLU A 248 23.55 15.68 -6.12
CA GLU A 248 24.45 14.51 -5.97
C GLU A 248 24.43 13.94 -4.53
N GLU A 249 24.16 14.77 -3.50
CA GLU A 249 24.04 14.29 -2.12
C GLU A 249 22.83 13.36 -1.89
N LYS A 250 21.94 13.22 -2.89
CA LYS A 250 20.77 12.35 -2.85
C LYS A 250 20.93 11.05 -3.64
N GLU A 251 22.09 10.80 -4.25
CA GLU A 251 22.37 9.56 -5.02
C GLU A 251 22.14 8.27 -4.22
N TRP A 252 22.29 8.32 -2.90
CA TRP A 252 22.00 7.19 -1.99
C TRP A 252 20.53 6.71 -2.04
N LEU A 253 19.63 7.43 -2.70
CA LEU A 253 18.24 7.04 -2.94
C LEU A 253 18.04 6.24 -4.25
N GLU A 254 19.02 6.18 -5.14
CA GLU A 254 18.94 5.42 -6.41
C GLU A 254 18.54 3.95 -6.21
N PRO A 255 19.02 3.22 -5.17
CA PRO A 255 18.59 1.85 -4.91
C PRO A 255 17.07 1.69 -4.74
N LEU A 256 16.36 2.73 -4.27
CA LEU A 256 14.89 2.73 -4.18
C LEU A 256 14.23 2.80 -5.57
N LEU A 257 14.81 3.57 -6.49
CA LEU A 257 14.33 3.65 -7.88
C LEU A 257 14.54 2.33 -8.60
N ASP A 258 15.67 1.66 -8.38
CA ASP A 258 15.95 0.37 -8.99
C ASP A 258 15.00 -0.72 -8.48
N LEU A 259 14.78 -0.81 -7.16
CA LEU A 259 13.78 -1.73 -6.63
C LEU A 259 12.37 -1.43 -7.17
N ARG A 260 12.03 -0.14 -7.31
CA ARG A 260 10.74 0.26 -7.90
C ARG A 260 10.60 -0.22 -9.35
N LYS A 261 11.65 -0.08 -10.17
CA LYS A 261 11.66 -0.56 -11.57
C LYS A 261 11.42 -2.08 -11.60
N GLU A 262 12.12 -2.83 -10.75
CA GLU A 262 11.93 -4.28 -10.62
C GLU A 262 10.50 -4.68 -10.25
N LEU A 263 9.77 -3.86 -9.48
CA LEU A 263 8.38 -4.13 -9.08
C LEU A 263 7.35 -3.96 -10.22
N GLU A 264 7.77 -3.53 -11.42
CA GLU A 264 6.84 -3.25 -12.50
C GLU A 264 6.10 -4.50 -12.99
N PRO A 265 4.78 -4.43 -13.26
CA PRO A 265 3.95 -5.63 -13.42
C PRO A 265 4.27 -6.49 -14.66
N GLY A 266 4.92 -5.91 -15.67
CA GLY A 266 5.26 -6.61 -16.92
C GLY A 266 6.33 -7.68 -16.71
N GLU A 267 7.32 -7.39 -15.88
CA GLU A 267 8.51 -8.22 -15.67
C GLU A 267 8.27 -9.38 -14.71
N ASN A 268 7.12 -9.39 -14.02
CA ASN A 268 6.88 -10.25 -12.87
C ASN A 268 5.76 -11.28 -13.07
N ARG A 269 5.28 -11.47 -14.31
CA ARG A 269 4.17 -12.41 -14.56
C ARG A 269 4.53 -13.86 -14.23
N GLU A 270 5.78 -14.25 -14.51
CA GLU A 270 6.29 -15.62 -14.34
C GLU A 270 6.55 -15.97 -12.87
N ARG A 271 6.82 -14.94 -12.04
CA ARG A 271 7.04 -15.05 -10.59
C ARG A 271 5.73 -15.22 -9.79
N ARG A 272 4.61 -15.44 -10.47
CA ARG A 272 3.27 -15.48 -9.86
C ARG A 272 2.62 -16.84 -10.06
N ASP A 273 1.91 -17.26 -9.03
CA ASP A 273 1.12 -18.48 -9.03
C ASP A 273 0.08 -18.43 -10.15
N PHE A 274 -0.13 -19.55 -10.82
CA PHE A 274 -1.16 -19.68 -11.86
C PHE A 274 -2.57 -19.68 -11.27
N ARG A 275 -2.71 -19.98 -9.98
CA ARG A 275 -3.96 -19.96 -9.20
C ARG A 275 -4.14 -18.62 -8.50
N ARG A 276 -5.39 -18.24 -8.29
CA ARG A 276 -5.78 -17.13 -7.41
C ARG A 276 -5.56 -17.54 -5.94
N SER A 277 -5.64 -16.58 -5.01
CA SER A 277 -5.44 -16.85 -3.58
C SER A 277 -6.40 -17.88 -2.97
N ASN A 278 -7.52 -18.18 -3.64
CA ASN A 278 -8.47 -19.22 -3.26
C ASN A 278 -8.23 -20.58 -3.95
N GLY A 279 -7.09 -20.76 -4.62
CA GLY A 279 -6.72 -21.99 -5.35
C GLY A 279 -7.31 -22.12 -6.75
N ASN A 280 -8.30 -21.31 -7.11
CA ASN A 280 -8.95 -21.42 -8.41
C ASN A 280 -8.13 -20.75 -9.53
N VAL A 281 -8.12 -21.36 -10.71
CA VAL A 281 -7.61 -20.74 -11.93
C VAL A 281 -8.73 -19.90 -12.57
N GLN A 282 -8.48 -18.60 -12.70
CA GLN A 282 -9.43 -17.67 -13.32
C GLN A 282 -8.93 -17.30 -14.72
N LEU A 283 -9.76 -17.48 -15.74
CA LEU A 283 -9.44 -17.12 -17.12
C LEU A 283 -9.88 -15.68 -17.44
N TYR A 284 -9.18 -15.03 -18.36
CA TYR A 284 -9.53 -13.73 -18.93
C TYR A 284 -9.32 -13.72 -20.45
N GLU A 285 -10.25 -13.07 -21.13
CA GLU A 285 -10.19 -12.87 -22.59
C GLU A 285 -9.39 -11.61 -22.90
N ARG A 286 -8.25 -11.79 -23.53
CA ARG A 286 -7.41 -10.71 -24.03
C ARG A 286 -7.63 -10.60 -25.53
N ASN A 287 -8.14 -9.45 -25.97
CA ASN A 287 -8.20 -9.12 -27.39
C ASN A 287 -6.92 -8.35 -27.75
N LEU A 288 -6.02 -9.01 -28.47
CA LEU A 288 -4.83 -8.42 -29.06
C LEU A 288 -4.99 -8.51 -30.57
N ASP A 289 -5.02 -7.36 -31.24
CA ASP A 289 -5.01 -7.27 -32.71
C ASP A 289 -6.09 -8.12 -33.42
N GLY A 290 -7.28 -8.23 -32.82
CA GLY A 290 -8.42 -8.96 -33.39
C GLY A 290 -8.42 -10.46 -33.11
N GLN A 291 -7.39 -10.99 -32.43
CA GLN A 291 -7.36 -12.36 -31.91
C GLN A 291 -7.73 -12.37 -30.43
N ILE A 292 -8.74 -13.16 -30.07
CA ILE A 292 -9.15 -13.38 -28.69
C ILE A 292 -8.28 -14.51 -28.14
N SER A 293 -7.30 -14.19 -27.27
CA SER A 293 -6.60 -15.19 -26.46
C SER A 293 -7.28 -15.33 -25.11
N VAL A 294 -7.39 -16.56 -24.62
CA VAL A 294 -7.98 -16.87 -23.31
C VAL A 294 -6.85 -17.35 -22.44
N GLU A 295 -6.43 -16.52 -21.49
CA GLU A 295 -5.27 -16.80 -20.64
C GLU A 295 -5.66 -16.84 -19.16
N PRO A 296 -4.97 -17.66 -18.34
CA PRO A 296 -5.12 -17.60 -16.89
C PRO A 296 -4.59 -16.27 -16.34
N ILE A 297 -5.36 -15.66 -15.43
CA ILE A 297 -4.96 -14.51 -14.64
C ILE A 297 -4.09 -15.02 -13.48
N PRO A 298 -2.79 -14.70 -13.43
CA PRO A 298 -1.95 -15.12 -12.33
C PRO A 298 -2.47 -14.57 -10.99
N GLY A 299 -2.22 -15.28 -9.91
CA GLY A 299 -2.54 -14.90 -8.55
C GLY A 299 -1.32 -14.38 -7.78
N PRO A 300 -1.11 -14.75 -6.51
CA PRO A 300 -0.05 -14.18 -5.69
C PRO A 300 1.36 -14.46 -6.21
N TYR A 301 2.37 -13.74 -5.71
CA TYR A 301 3.77 -14.15 -5.83
C TYR A 301 4.01 -15.51 -5.19
N THR A 302 4.84 -16.33 -5.84
CA THR A 302 5.27 -17.65 -5.33
C THR A 302 6.15 -17.50 -4.08
N LYS A 303 6.51 -18.62 -3.44
CA LYS A 303 7.44 -18.64 -2.30
C LYS A 303 8.77 -17.97 -2.67
N GLU A 304 9.38 -18.43 -3.77
CA GLU A 304 10.69 -17.97 -4.27
C GLU A 304 10.66 -16.48 -4.58
N ALA A 305 9.57 -16.00 -5.19
CA ALA A 305 9.39 -14.59 -5.48
C ALA A 305 9.29 -13.74 -4.21
N ARG A 306 8.57 -14.21 -3.18
CA ARG A 306 8.45 -13.50 -1.89
C ARG A 306 9.79 -13.46 -1.15
N GLU A 307 10.53 -14.56 -1.15
CA GLU A 307 11.89 -14.64 -0.59
C GLU A 307 12.85 -13.69 -1.32
N TYR A 308 12.79 -13.66 -2.65
CA TYR A 308 13.56 -12.71 -3.46
C TYR A 308 13.24 -11.26 -3.08
N TRP A 309 11.96 -10.89 -2.99
CA TRP A 309 11.57 -9.53 -2.64
C TRP A 309 12.02 -9.14 -1.23
N LEU A 310 11.94 -10.06 -0.27
CA LEU A 310 12.46 -9.84 1.08
C LEU A 310 13.97 -9.58 1.05
N ARG A 311 14.73 -10.46 0.40
CA ARG A 311 16.18 -10.32 0.27
C ARG A 311 16.53 -8.99 -0.38
N ARG A 312 15.91 -8.68 -1.52
CA ARG A 312 16.17 -7.46 -2.28
C ARG A 312 15.85 -6.21 -1.46
N LEU A 313 14.73 -6.19 -0.75
CA LEU A 313 14.36 -5.06 0.11
C LEU A 313 15.34 -4.86 1.26
N LEU A 314 15.77 -5.93 1.92
CA LEU A 314 16.78 -5.85 2.98
C LEU A 314 18.14 -5.40 2.45
N THR A 315 18.54 -5.87 1.26
CA THR A 315 19.79 -5.41 0.61
C THR A 315 19.73 -3.91 0.32
N VAL A 316 18.60 -3.44 -0.21
CA VAL A 316 18.37 -2.01 -0.46
C VAL A 316 18.38 -1.21 0.84
N GLU A 317 17.74 -1.70 1.90
CA GLU A 317 17.78 -1.03 3.21
C GLU A 317 19.21 -0.92 3.76
N THR A 318 20.01 -1.98 3.67
CA THR A 318 21.42 -1.97 4.10
C THR A 318 22.26 -0.99 3.29
N ASP A 319 22.13 -1.01 1.97
CA ASP A 319 22.86 -0.12 1.06
C ASP A 319 22.52 1.36 1.30
N VAL A 320 21.23 1.66 1.42
CA VAL A 320 20.73 3.01 1.71
C VAL A 320 21.23 3.49 3.08
N ARG A 321 21.26 2.64 4.12
CA ARG A 321 21.80 3.02 5.45
C ARG A 321 23.29 3.28 5.46
N GLN A 322 24.07 2.59 4.63
CA GLN A 322 25.52 2.77 4.55
C GLN A 322 25.89 4.09 3.86
N ASN A 323 25.08 4.51 2.89
CA ASN A 323 25.37 5.66 2.04
C ASN A 323 24.56 6.93 2.40
N CYS A 324 23.58 6.84 3.30
CA CYS A 324 22.77 7.99 3.68
C CYS A 324 23.55 9.00 4.55
N PRO A 325 23.17 10.29 4.53
CA PRO A 325 23.71 11.30 5.43
C PRO A 325 23.48 10.96 6.92
N GLU A 326 24.33 11.51 7.82
CA GLU A 326 24.29 11.23 9.27
C GLU A 326 22.91 11.44 9.91
N ASN A 327 22.12 12.39 9.40
CA ASN A 327 20.79 12.71 9.90
C ASN A 327 19.67 11.78 9.38
N MET A 328 19.97 10.80 8.54
CA MET A 328 19.03 9.82 7.97
C MET A 328 19.40 8.35 8.23
N GLY A 329 20.39 8.08 9.08
CA GLY A 329 20.83 6.72 9.42
C GLY A 329 19.76 5.84 10.09
N ASP A 330 18.66 6.41 10.57
CA ASP A 330 17.51 5.70 11.14
C ASP A 330 16.48 5.24 10.08
N ILE A 331 16.79 5.40 8.80
CA ILE A 331 15.90 4.98 7.72
C ILE A 331 15.56 3.50 7.85
N THR A 332 14.26 3.22 7.79
CA THR A 332 13.69 1.88 7.93
C THR A 332 12.69 1.71 6.80
N LEU A 333 13.03 0.86 5.83
CA LEU A 333 12.18 0.50 4.71
C LEU A 333 11.21 -0.63 5.08
N ILE A 334 11.61 -1.51 6.01
CA ILE A 334 10.75 -2.55 6.58
C ILE A 334 10.96 -2.69 8.09
N SER A 335 9.87 -2.62 8.86
CA SER A 335 9.95 -2.69 10.32
C SER A 335 10.06 -4.13 10.85
N LYS A 336 10.51 -4.29 12.10
CA LYS A 336 10.54 -5.61 12.78
C LYS A 336 9.14 -6.20 12.95
N GLU A 337 8.14 -5.35 13.16
CA GLU A 337 6.73 -5.76 13.21
C GLU A 337 6.26 -6.28 11.85
N GLU A 338 6.65 -5.63 10.74
CA GLU A 338 6.36 -6.11 9.39
C GLU A 338 7.04 -7.45 9.11
N LEU A 339 8.32 -7.60 9.44
CA LEU A 339 9.06 -8.87 9.31
C LEU A 339 8.42 -9.99 10.12
N SER A 340 8.02 -9.71 11.36
CA SER A 340 7.34 -10.67 12.24
C SER A 340 5.99 -11.11 11.67
N GLU A 341 5.20 -10.18 11.13
CA GLU A 341 3.91 -10.51 10.50
C GLU A 341 4.10 -11.25 9.16
N ILE A 342 5.13 -10.93 8.37
CA ILE A 342 5.50 -11.68 7.17
C ILE A 342 5.84 -13.12 7.54
N ARG A 343 6.71 -13.33 8.54
CA ARG A 343 7.08 -14.66 9.05
C ARG A 343 5.85 -15.42 9.53
N ARG A 344 4.93 -14.77 10.25
CA ARG A 344 3.64 -15.35 10.66
C ARG A 344 2.86 -15.86 9.46
N ILE A 345 2.67 -15.02 8.44
CA ILE A 345 1.90 -15.37 7.26
C ILE A 345 2.52 -16.57 6.54
N TRP A 346 3.84 -16.59 6.39
CA TRP A 346 4.55 -17.68 5.73
C TRP A 346 4.37 -19.00 6.50
N LEU A 347 4.57 -18.98 7.81
CA LEU A 347 4.43 -20.18 8.65
C LEU A 347 2.98 -20.67 8.80
N GLU A 348 2.04 -19.77 9.08
CA GLU A 348 0.69 -20.14 9.52
C GLU A 348 -0.36 -20.13 8.39
N GLU A 349 -0.23 -19.23 7.41
CA GLU A 349 -1.19 -19.10 6.31
C GLU A 349 -0.70 -19.75 5.01
N LYS A 350 0.61 -19.87 4.84
CA LYS A 350 1.24 -20.49 3.66
C LYS A 350 1.82 -21.87 3.93
N HIS A 351 1.90 -22.27 5.21
CA HIS A 351 2.40 -23.57 5.64
C HIS A 351 3.89 -23.79 5.30
N GLU A 352 4.68 -22.72 5.24
CA GLU A 352 6.10 -22.69 4.86
C GLU A 352 6.98 -22.81 6.10
N PHE A 353 7.01 -24.00 6.71
CA PHE A 353 7.73 -24.25 7.96
C PHE A 353 9.24 -24.49 7.80
N ASP A 354 9.78 -24.38 6.59
CA ASP A 354 11.22 -24.19 6.36
C ASP A 354 11.72 -22.87 7.00
N ASP A 355 10.81 -21.91 7.18
CA ASP A 355 11.03 -20.65 7.88
C ASP A 355 12.24 -19.88 7.35
N SER A 356 12.17 -19.51 6.08
CA SER A 356 13.27 -18.86 5.37
C SER A 356 13.55 -17.42 5.81
N LEU A 357 12.62 -16.73 6.50
CA LEU A 357 12.78 -15.30 6.83
C LEU A 357 13.96 -15.02 7.76
N PRO A 358 14.13 -15.70 8.91
CA PRO A 358 15.29 -15.47 9.78
C PRO A 358 16.62 -15.70 9.07
N ARG A 359 16.69 -16.74 8.22
CA ARG A 359 17.88 -17.05 7.42
C ARG A 359 18.19 -15.93 6.43
N ILE A 360 17.20 -15.48 5.65
CA ILE A 360 17.37 -14.37 4.69
C ILE A 360 17.81 -13.09 5.40
N TYR A 361 17.23 -12.80 6.57
CA TYR A 361 17.59 -11.62 7.35
C TYR A 361 19.04 -11.67 7.82
N GLU A 362 19.48 -12.79 8.40
CA GLU A 362 20.86 -12.96 8.86
C GLU A 362 21.87 -12.94 7.72
N GLU A 363 21.56 -13.59 6.60
CA GLU A 363 22.43 -13.59 5.41
C GLU A 363 22.66 -12.19 4.82
N VAL A 364 21.65 -11.31 4.87
CA VAL A 364 21.73 -9.97 4.27
C VAL A 364 22.24 -8.92 5.25
N THR A 365 21.83 -9.00 6.51
CA THR A 365 22.14 -7.98 7.53
C THR A 365 23.36 -8.33 8.37
N GLY A 366 23.73 -9.61 8.43
CA GLY A 366 24.75 -10.13 9.34
C GLY A 366 24.29 -10.25 10.80
N GLU A 367 23.03 -9.92 11.11
CA GLU A 367 22.47 -10.00 12.46
C GLU A 367 21.38 -11.09 12.54
N PRO A 368 21.30 -11.84 13.65
CA PRO A 368 20.22 -12.82 13.82
C PRO A 368 18.87 -12.13 13.98
N PHE A 369 17.86 -12.57 13.23
CA PHE A 369 16.50 -12.06 13.37
C PHE A 369 15.86 -12.52 14.68
N LYS A 370 15.51 -11.56 15.55
CA LYS A 370 14.75 -11.81 16.77
C LYS A 370 13.29 -11.44 16.57
N ASP A 371 12.43 -12.45 16.50
CA ASP A 371 11.00 -12.24 16.34
C ASP A 371 10.39 -11.66 17.62
N ILE A 372 9.59 -10.60 17.46
CA ILE A 372 8.93 -9.91 18.58
C ILE A 372 7.74 -10.70 19.13
N ARG A 373 7.24 -11.71 18.40
CA ARG A 373 6.10 -12.54 18.83
C ARG A 373 6.54 -13.56 19.89
N PRO A 374 5.89 -13.60 21.06
CA PRO A 374 6.18 -14.59 22.09
C PRO A 374 5.97 -16.02 21.55
N GLY A 375 6.95 -16.91 21.78
CA GLY A 375 6.86 -18.31 21.40
C GLY A 375 7.11 -18.60 19.91
N ALA A 376 7.53 -17.61 19.12
CA ALA A 376 7.84 -17.80 17.69
C ALA A 376 9.02 -18.75 17.40
N GLU A 377 9.77 -19.14 18.43
CA GLU A 377 10.86 -20.12 18.34
C GLU A 377 10.38 -21.56 18.63
N ASN A 378 9.20 -21.76 19.21
CA ASN A 378 8.67 -23.09 19.49
C ASN A 378 8.11 -23.72 18.21
N ARG A 379 8.85 -24.65 17.61
CA ARG A 379 8.45 -25.32 16.37
C ARG A 379 8.40 -26.84 16.56
N LEU A 380 7.29 -27.44 16.12
CA LEU A 380 7.16 -28.90 15.96
C LEU A 380 7.54 -29.37 14.55
N LEU A 381 7.51 -28.47 13.57
CA LEU A 381 7.95 -28.70 12.19
C LEU A 381 8.91 -27.56 11.84
N GLY A 382 10.07 -27.91 11.31
CA GLY A 382 11.14 -26.98 10.92
C GLY A 382 11.80 -27.37 9.60
N GLY A 383 13.03 -26.89 9.40
CA GLY A 383 13.80 -27.09 8.17
C GLY A 383 14.14 -28.56 7.89
N ASP A 384 14.43 -29.34 8.92
CA ASP A 384 14.76 -30.76 8.79
C ASP A 384 13.56 -31.56 8.26
N GLU A 385 12.36 -31.35 8.81
CA GLU A 385 11.14 -31.99 8.30
C GLU A 385 10.78 -31.51 6.90
N TRP A 386 11.05 -30.24 6.58
CA TRP A 386 10.83 -29.70 5.24
C TRP A 386 11.72 -30.40 4.21
N GLN A 387 13.02 -30.57 4.51
CA GLN A 387 13.96 -31.25 3.62
C GLN A 387 13.55 -32.72 3.38
N VAL A 388 13.12 -33.43 4.43
CA VAL A 388 12.61 -34.80 4.29
C VAL A 388 11.38 -34.85 3.38
N LEU A 389 10.47 -33.87 3.47
CA LEU A 389 9.32 -33.80 2.58
C LEU A 389 9.71 -33.49 1.14
N GLU A 390 10.67 -32.60 0.92
CA GLU A 390 11.21 -32.32 -0.42
C GLU A 390 11.78 -33.59 -1.06
N GLU A 391 12.53 -34.38 -0.29
CA GLU A 391 13.10 -35.66 -0.72
C GLU A 391 12.00 -36.70 -1.05
N ILE A 392 10.98 -36.83 -0.20
CA ILE A 392 9.87 -37.79 -0.42
C ILE A 392 9.01 -37.40 -1.62
N CYS A 393 8.85 -36.10 -1.88
CA CYS A 393 8.02 -35.60 -2.97
C CYS A 393 8.74 -35.57 -4.33
N ASP A 394 9.98 -36.05 -4.42
CA ASP A 394 10.77 -36.15 -5.67
C ASP A 394 10.82 -34.83 -6.48
N ASN A 395 10.84 -33.67 -5.80
CA ASN A 395 10.77 -32.32 -6.40
C ASN A 395 9.46 -31.97 -7.12
N ASP A 396 8.36 -32.71 -6.90
CA ASP A 396 7.04 -32.25 -7.29
C ASP A 396 6.57 -31.13 -6.33
N ALA A 397 6.59 -29.90 -6.82
CA ALA A 397 6.22 -28.72 -6.06
C ALA A 397 4.76 -28.73 -5.58
N MET A 398 3.84 -29.31 -6.37
CA MET A 398 2.42 -29.39 -6.01
C MET A 398 2.20 -30.46 -4.93
N HIS A 399 2.89 -31.59 -5.05
CA HIS A 399 2.85 -32.64 -4.05
C HIS A 399 3.45 -32.16 -2.72
N LEU A 400 4.60 -31.48 -2.76
CA LEU A 400 5.23 -30.87 -1.59
C LEU A 400 4.29 -29.86 -0.92
N GLU A 401 3.69 -28.96 -1.69
CA GLU A 401 2.74 -27.97 -1.16
C GLU A 401 1.55 -28.64 -0.48
N LEU A 402 0.99 -29.70 -1.08
CA LEU A 402 -0.13 -30.44 -0.50
C LEU A 402 0.28 -31.13 0.82
N MET A 403 1.41 -31.83 0.84
CA MET A 403 1.90 -32.53 2.04
C MET A 403 2.20 -31.54 3.18
N ALA A 404 2.90 -30.45 2.88
CA ALA A 404 3.20 -29.39 3.83
C ALA A 404 1.91 -28.80 4.43
N LYS A 405 0.93 -28.49 3.58
CA LYS A 405 -0.39 -28.00 4.01
C LYS A 405 -1.12 -28.97 4.92
N LEU A 406 -1.16 -30.26 4.57
CA LEU A 406 -1.85 -31.28 5.36
C LEU A 406 -1.21 -31.44 6.75
N LEU A 407 0.11 -31.56 6.81
CA LEU A 407 0.86 -31.71 8.05
C LEU A 407 0.73 -30.49 8.96
N ASP A 408 0.93 -29.29 8.41
CA ASP A 408 0.79 -28.08 9.21
C ASP A 408 -0.65 -27.84 9.64
N THR A 409 -1.64 -28.13 8.79
CA THR A 409 -3.05 -28.07 9.18
C THR A 409 -3.33 -29.00 10.35
N GLU A 410 -2.86 -30.25 10.34
CA GLU A 410 -3.02 -31.15 11.49
C GLU A 410 -2.38 -30.54 12.76
N ARG A 411 -1.12 -30.08 12.66
CA ARG A 411 -0.38 -29.43 13.74
C ARG A 411 -1.14 -28.27 14.36
N GLN A 412 -1.70 -27.38 13.54
CA GLN A 412 -2.46 -26.22 14.00
C GLN A 412 -3.75 -26.60 14.76
N TYR A 413 -4.32 -27.78 14.49
CA TYR A 413 -5.48 -28.29 15.21
C TYR A 413 -5.12 -29.09 16.46
N VAL A 414 -3.92 -29.69 16.55
CA VAL A 414 -3.40 -30.32 17.78
C VAL A 414 -3.36 -29.34 18.94
N THR A 415 -2.95 -28.10 18.68
CA THR A 415 -2.81 -27.06 19.71
C THR A 415 -4.14 -26.49 20.19
N ARG A 416 -5.26 -26.83 19.53
CA ARG A 416 -6.61 -26.37 19.90
C ARG A 416 -7.25 -27.30 20.92
N SER A 417 -7.99 -26.71 21.86
CA SER A 417 -8.77 -27.45 22.86
C SER A 417 -9.88 -28.33 22.24
N ARG A 418 -10.37 -27.96 21.05
CA ARG A 418 -11.35 -28.75 20.27
C ARG A 418 -11.00 -28.69 18.78
N ARG A 419 -11.00 -29.85 18.11
CA ARG A 419 -10.67 -29.99 16.68
C ARG A 419 -11.87 -29.79 15.73
N ILE A 420 -12.71 -28.80 15.99
CA ILE A 420 -13.92 -28.55 15.20
C ILE A 420 -13.53 -27.92 13.85
N GLY A 421 -13.94 -28.52 12.72
CA GLY A 421 -13.67 -28.02 11.37
C GLY A 421 -12.40 -28.54 10.69
N ILE A 422 -11.69 -29.49 11.32
CA ILE A 422 -10.44 -30.04 10.77
C ILE A 422 -10.64 -30.73 9.41
N TYR A 423 -11.69 -31.53 9.24
CA TYR A 423 -11.95 -32.23 7.99
C TYR A 423 -12.19 -31.26 6.82
N GLU A 424 -12.97 -30.20 7.04
CA GLU A 424 -13.16 -29.15 6.03
C GLU A 424 -11.86 -28.40 5.71
N ALA A 425 -10.98 -28.21 6.70
CA ALA A 425 -9.69 -27.56 6.48
C ALA A 425 -8.74 -28.45 5.65
N LEU A 426 -8.69 -29.75 5.95
CA LEU A 426 -7.91 -30.73 5.19
C LEU A 426 -8.43 -30.90 3.76
N GLU A 427 -9.75 -30.95 3.57
CA GLU A 427 -10.37 -31.02 2.23
C GLU A 427 -9.98 -29.81 1.37
N ARG A 428 -9.97 -28.60 1.94
CA ARG A 428 -9.50 -27.40 1.23
C ARG A 428 -8.05 -27.48 0.78
N CYS A 429 -7.18 -28.22 1.47
CA CYS A 429 -5.80 -28.41 1.01
C CYS A 429 -5.79 -29.07 -0.37
N PHE A 430 -6.60 -30.13 -0.56
CA PHE A 430 -6.76 -30.80 -1.84
C PHE A 430 -7.36 -29.89 -2.92
N ASP A 431 -8.37 -29.09 -2.59
CA ASP A 431 -8.96 -28.14 -3.56
C ASP A 431 -7.93 -27.19 -4.15
N THR A 432 -6.94 -26.79 -3.35
CA THR A 432 -5.92 -25.85 -3.79
C THR A 432 -4.71 -26.52 -4.43
N SER A 433 -4.28 -27.69 -3.95
CA SER A 433 -2.93 -28.22 -4.21
C SER A 433 -2.88 -29.63 -4.83
N SER A 434 -4.02 -30.25 -5.14
CA SER A 434 -4.04 -31.64 -5.66
C SER A 434 -3.79 -31.80 -7.16
N ARG A 435 -3.73 -30.71 -7.93
CA ARG A 435 -3.63 -30.76 -9.40
C ARG A 435 -2.33 -30.13 -9.88
N SER A 436 -1.76 -30.72 -10.93
CA SER A 436 -0.71 -30.09 -11.71
C SER A 436 -1.19 -28.75 -12.31
N LYS A 437 -0.25 -27.92 -12.73
CA LYS A 437 -0.55 -26.63 -13.36
C LYS A 437 -1.36 -26.82 -14.64
N GLU A 438 -0.95 -27.78 -15.47
CA GLU A 438 -1.56 -28.13 -16.75
C GLU A 438 -3.01 -28.57 -16.54
N ASP A 439 -3.25 -29.48 -15.58
CA ASP A 439 -4.58 -30.03 -15.32
C ASP A 439 -5.52 -29.00 -14.70
N ALA A 440 -5.01 -28.15 -13.81
CA ALA A 440 -5.78 -27.08 -13.22
C ALA A 440 -6.22 -26.05 -14.26
N ILE A 441 -5.35 -25.70 -15.20
CA ILE A 441 -5.66 -24.80 -16.32
C ILE A 441 -6.66 -25.48 -17.27
N ALA A 442 -6.43 -26.74 -17.65
CA ALA A 442 -7.34 -27.50 -18.52
C ALA A 442 -8.75 -27.58 -17.94
N ASN A 443 -8.87 -27.86 -16.63
CA ASN A 443 -10.16 -27.88 -15.94
C ASN A 443 -10.86 -26.50 -15.95
N ALA A 444 -10.09 -25.40 -15.85
CA ALA A 444 -10.66 -24.06 -15.94
C ALA A 444 -11.21 -23.75 -17.34
N HIS A 445 -10.51 -24.18 -18.39
CA HIS A 445 -11.01 -24.09 -19.77
C HIS A 445 -12.26 -24.93 -19.96
N LEU A 446 -12.25 -26.19 -19.51
CA LEU A 446 -13.42 -27.08 -19.57
C LEU A 446 -14.66 -26.46 -18.90
N LYS A 447 -14.51 -25.86 -17.71
CA LYS A 447 -15.61 -25.18 -17.01
C LYS A 447 -16.13 -23.96 -17.78
N ARG A 448 -15.24 -23.19 -18.41
CA ARG A 448 -15.63 -22.05 -19.26
C ARG A 448 -16.40 -22.54 -20.48
N ASP A 449 -15.87 -23.53 -21.19
CA ASP A 449 -16.45 -24.04 -22.43
C ASP A 449 -17.82 -24.68 -22.18
N LEU A 450 -17.97 -25.43 -21.09
CA LEU A 450 -19.28 -25.95 -20.63
C LEU A 450 -20.28 -24.82 -20.35
N LYS A 451 -19.84 -23.74 -19.70
CA LYS A 451 -20.70 -22.60 -19.39
C LYS A 451 -21.11 -21.86 -20.66
N THR A 452 -20.18 -21.61 -21.57
CA THR A 452 -20.45 -20.97 -22.87
C THR A 452 -21.41 -21.82 -23.69
N ALA A 453 -21.18 -23.13 -23.80
CA ALA A 453 -22.09 -24.04 -24.51
C ALA A 453 -23.49 -24.09 -23.90
N ALA A 454 -23.59 -24.04 -22.56
CA ALA A 454 -24.88 -23.96 -21.87
C ALA A 454 -25.61 -22.63 -22.12
N ASP A 455 -24.88 -21.51 -22.12
CA ASP A 455 -25.42 -20.16 -22.40
C ASP A 455 -25.86 -20.03 -23.88
N GLU A 456 -25.19 -20.74 -24.80
CA GLU A 456 -25.52 -20.79 -26.24
C GLU A 456 -26.60 -21.85 -26.58
N GLY A 457 -26.99 -22.69 -25.62
CA GLY A 457 -28.00 -23.73 -25.81
C GLY A 457 -27.52 -24.97 -26.60
N ASP A 458 -26.21 -25.16 -26.72
CA ASP A 458 -25.61 -26.31 -27.40
C ASP A 458 -25.57 -27.55 -26.49
N VAL A 459 -26.68 -28.27 -26.46
CA VAL A 459 -26.87 -29.46 -25.62
C VAL A 459 -25.92 -30.60 -26.00
N ASP A 460 -25.50 -30.71 -27.26
CA ASP A 460 -24.64 -31.79 -27.73
C ASP A 460 -23.20 -31.58 -27.29
N THR A 461 -22.69 -30.35 -27.36
CA THR A 461 -21.38 -29.98 -26.82
C THR A 461 -21.33 -30.14 -25.30
N VAL A 462 -22.39 -29.76 -24.58
CA VAL A 462 -22.50 -29.99 -23.12
C VAL A 462 -22.44 -31.50 -22.79
N LYS A 463 -23.19 -32.34 -23.53
CA LYS A 463 -23.17 -33.79 -23.32
C LYS A 463 -21.80 -34.40 -23.63
N GLN A 464 -21.16 -34.00 -24.73
CA GLN A 464 -19.84 -34.50 -25.12
C GLN A 464 -18.76 -34.14 -24.10
N LEU A 465 -18.70 -32.88 -23.67
CA LEU A 465 -17.74 -32.41 -22.67
C LEU A 465 -17.97 -33.05 -21.29
N ALA A 466 -19.24 -33.18 -20.87
CA ALA A 466 -19.57 -33.87 -19.61
C ALA A 466 -19.25 -35.37 -19.65
N TRP A 467 -19.52 -36.04 -20.78
CA TRP A 467 -19.18 -37.45 -20.98
C TRP A 467 -17.68 -37.70 -21.06
N ALA A 468 -16.92 -36.83 -21.74
CA ALA A 468 -15.46 -36.93 -21.81
C ALA A 468 -14.82 -36.88 -20.42
N ASN A 469 -15.30 -35.97 -19.56
CA ASN A 469 -14.84 -35.82 -18.18
C ASN A 469 -15.19 -37.03 -17.28
N LEU A 470 -16.33 -37.69 -17.54
CA LEU A 470 -16.74 -38.91 -16.82
C LEU A 470 -15.94 -40.16 -17.26
N LYS A 471 -15.51 -40.23 -18.53
CA LYS A 471 -14.85 -41.42 -19.11
C LYS A 471 -13.33 -41.38 -19.04
N PHE A 472 -12.76 -40.18 -19.09
CA PHE A 472 -11.33 -39.93 -18.95
C PHE A 472 -11.12 -38.91 -17.83
N PRO A 473 -11.31 -39.30 -16.56
CA PRO A 473 -10.88 -38.45 -15.47
C PRO A 473 -9.39 -38.20 -15.69
N VAL A 474 -9.00 -36.93 -15.77
CA VAL A 474 -7.60 -36.51 -15.78
C VAL A 474 -6.92 -37.27 -14.65
N GLN A 475 -6.00 -38.18 -15.00
CA GLN A 475 -5.34 -39.03 -14.02
C GLN A 475 -4.56 -38.10 -13.09
N ASN A 476 -4.99 -38.02 -11.82
CA ASN A 476 -4.13 -37.51 -10.76
C ASN A 476 -2.97 -38.52 -10.63
N SER A 477 -1.87 -38.27 -11.34
CA SER A 477 -0.58 -38.91 -11.10
C SER A 477 0.17 -38.11 -10.05
#